data_AF-I4FQ82-F1
#
_entry.id   AF-I4FQ82-F1
#
_cell.length_a   1.000
_cell.length_b   1.000
_cell.length_c   1.000
_cell.angle_alpha   90.00
_cell.angle_beta   90.00
_cell.angle_gamma   90.00
#
_symmetry.space_group_name_H-M   'P 1'
#
loop_
_entity.id
_entity.type
_entity.pdbx_description
1 polymer ?
#
loop_
_entity_poly.entity_id
_entity_poly.type
_entity_poly.pdbx_seq_one_letter_code
_entity_poly.pdbx_strand_id
1 'polypeptide(L)' 'MDNRQNYGEIRVILVATIDNIVLVVVYTWRGSVRRIISARRANNRERRTYYQSHPRTVGEVERQNRLEES' A
#
# COMPACT_ATOMS: atom_id res chain seq x y z
N MET A 1 23.85 -0.80 1.37
CA MET A 1 23.65 -1.24 -0.03
C MET A 1 22.61 -2.35 0.00
N ASP A 2 21.48 -2.19 -0.68
CA ASP A 2 20.39 -3.17 -0.72
C ASP A 2 20.63 -4.13 -1.89
N ASN A 3 21.14 -5.33 -1.60
CA ASN A 3 21.67 -6.27 -2.59
C ASN A 3 20.57 -7.20 -3.16
N ARG A 4 19.40 -6.67 -3.53
CA ARG A 4 18.29 -7.48 -4.06
C ARG A 4 18.48 -7.73 -5.56
N GLN A 5 19.35 -8.68 -5.89
CA GLN A 5 19.42 -9.23 -7.25
C GLN A 5 18.07 -9.87 -7.59
N ASN A 6 17.42 -9.34 -8.62
CA ASN A 6 16.10 -9.74 -9.07
C ASN A 6 16.21 -10.97 -9.98
N TYR A 7 16.35 -12.16 -9.40
CA TYR A 7 16.23 -13.40 -10.16
C TYR A 7 14.76 -13.61 -10.56
N GLY A 8 14.42 -13.26 -11.80
CA GLY A 8 13.25 -13.74 -12.57
C GLY A 8 11.83 -13.35 -12.12
N GLU A 9 11.61 -12.92 -10.88
CA GLU A 9 10.27 -12.63 -10.36
C GLU A 9 9.95 -11.12 -10.43
N ILE A 10 8.95 -10.74 -11.25
CA ILE A 10 8.43 -9.37 -11.28
C ILE A 10 7.78 -9.07 -9.93
N ARG A 11 8.36 -8.12 -9.19
CA ARG A 11 7.79 -7.61 -7.94
C ARG A 11 7.06 -6.30 -8.20
N VAL A 12 5.84 -6.22 -7.69
CA VAL A 12 5.00 -5.02 -7.72
C VAL A 12 4.97 -4.43 -6.33
N ILE A 13 5.15 -3.10 -6.26
CA ILE A 13 4.99 -2.31 -5.03
C ILE A 13 3.65 -1.57 -5.14
N LEU A 14 2.76 -1.83 -4.18
CA LEU A 14 1.50 -1.14 -4.01
C LEU A 14 1.58 -0.28 -2.75
N VAL A 15 1.16 0.98 -2.86
CA VAL A 15 0.96 1.87 -1.71
C VAL A 15 -0.49 2.31 -1.71
N ALA A 16 -1.19 2.05 -0.61
CA ALA A 16 -2.62 2.33 -0.49
C ALA A 16 -2.99 2.61 0.97
N THR A 17 -4.16 3.20 1.19
CA THR A 17 -4.71 3.43 2.53
C THR A 17 -5.82 2.43 2.80
N ILE A 18 -5.78 1.78 3.96
CA ILE A 18 -6.86 0.94 4.49
C ILE A 18 -7.10 1.41 5.92
N ASP A 19 -8.34 1.79 6.26
CA ASP A 19 -8.73 2.28 7.59
C ASP A 19 -7.76 3.35 8.14
N ASN A 20 -7.45 4.37 7.34
CA ASN A 20 -6.47 5.43 7.64
C ASN A 20 -5.01 5.01 7.83
N ILE A 21 -4.70 3.73 7.61
CA ILE A 21 -3.34 3.21 7.66
C ILE A 21 -2.81 3.11 6.24
N VAL A 22 -1.78 3.89 5.93
CA VAL A 22 -1.04 3.73 4.68
C VAL A 22 -0.18 2.47 4.79
N LEU A 23 -0.42 1.53 3.89
CA LEU A 23 0.33 0.29 3.76
C LEU A 23 1.23 0.34 2.53
N VAL A 24 2.42 -0.25 2.68
CA VAL A 24 3.29 -0.62 1.56
C VAL A 24 3.23 -2.13 1.43
N VAL A 25 2.74 -2.60 0.30
CA VAL A 25 2.60 -4.01 -0.02
C VAL A 25 3.51 -4.35 -1.19
N VAL A 26 4.38 -5.34 -1.01
CA VAL A 26 5.20 -5.91 -2.07
C VAL A 26 4.64 -7.29 -2.38
N TYR A 27 4.31 -7.53 -3.64
CA TYR A 27 3.79 -8.81 -4.09
C TYR A 27 4.38 -9.22 -5.44
N THR A 28 4.19 -10.48 -5.80
CA THR A 28 4.55 -11.01 -7.11
C THR A 28 3.42 -11.88 -7.65
N TRP A 29 3.40 -12.08 -8.97
CA TRP A 29 2.50 -13.03 -9.63
C TRP A 29 3.13 -14.42 -9.64
N ARG A 30 2.35 -15.43 -9.27
CA ARG A 30 2.69 -16.85 -9.51
C ARG A 30 1.52 -17.51 -10.21
N GLY A 31 1.63 -17.70 -11.53
CA GLY A 31 0.49 -18.09 -12.35
C GLY A 31 -0.63 -17.04 -12.24
N SER A 32 -1.82 -17.48 -11.83
CA SER A 32 -3.00 -16.62 -11.64
C SER A 32 -3.14 -16.01 -10.24
N VAL A 33 -2.28 -16.37 -9.28
CA VAL A 33 -2.39 -15.90 -7.89
C VAL A 33 -1.36 -14.82 -7.57
N ARG A 34 -1.75 -13.89 -6.68
CA ARG A 34 -0.85 -12.88 -6.11
C ARG A 34 -0.28 -13.39 -4.80
N ARG A 35 1.04 -13.51 -4.71
CA ARG A 35 1.74 -13.82 -3.47
C ARG A 35 2.25 -12.53 -2.84
N ILE A 36 1.77 -12.22 -1.64
CA ILE A 36 2.31 -11.13 -0.83
C ILE A 36 3.68 -11.57 -0.29
N ILE A 37 4.70 -10.75 -0.56
CA ILE A 37 6.06 -10.92 -0.04
C ILE A 37 6.22 -10.11 1.24
N SER A 38 5.64 -8.90 1.27
CA SER A 38 5.62 -8.05 2.45
C SER A 38 4.37 -7.19 2.46
N ALA A 39 3.77 -7.03 3.63
CA ALA A 39 2.75 -6.02 3.89
C ALA A 39 3.12 -5.34 5.20
N ARG A 40 3.33 -4.03 5.15
CA ARG A 40 3.73 -3.27 6.34
C ARG A 40 3.11 -1.90 6.34
N ARG A 41 3.02 -1.30 7.53
CA ARG A 41 2.75 0.13 7.66
C ARG A 41 3.85 0.94 6.96
N ALA A 42 3.43 1.96 6.23
CA ALA A 42 4.34 2.95 5.66
C ALA A 42 5.01 3.73 6.80
N ASN A 43 6.30 4.01 6.65
CA ASN A 43 7.01 4.87 7.60
C ASN A 43 6.60 6.35 7.42
N ASN A 44 7.05 7.23 8.31
CA ASN A 44 6.68 8.66 8.29
C ASN A 44 6.97 9.33 6.94
N ARG A 45 8.10 9.00 6.31
CA ARG A 45 8.50 9.58 5.03
C ARG A 45 7.58 9.11 3.90
N GLU A 46 7.36 7.80 3.80
CA GLU A 46 6.49 7.19 2.79
C GLU A 46 5.04 7.69 2.93
N ARG A 47 4.52 7.81 4.17
CA ARG A 47 3.19 8.37 4.44
C ARG A 47 3.06 9.80 3.91
N ARG A 48 4.06 10.64 4.19
CA ARG A 48 4.07 12.03 3.73
C ARG A 48 4.06 12.10 2.21
N THR A 49 4.90 11.32 1.54
CA THR A 49 4.95 11.26 0.07
C THR A 49 3.64 10.74 -0.53
N TYR A 50 3.03 9.73 0.08
CA TYR A 50 1.73 9.21 -0.34
C TYR A 50 0.66 10.31 -0.28
N TYR A 51 0.49 10.99 0.87
CA TYR A 51 -0.52 12.04 1.01
C TYR A 51 -0.28 13.27 0.13
N GLN A 52 0.97 13.57 -0.21
CA GLN A 52 1.30 14.66 -1.13
C GLN A 52 0.90 14.34 -2.58
N SER A 53 1.06 13.08 -3.00
CA SER A 53 0.78 12.63 -4.37
C SER A 53 -0.65 12.16 -4.57
N HIS A 54 -1.31 11.70 -3.50
CA HIS A 54 -2.65 11.14 -3.49
C HIS A 54 -3.49 11.88 -2.44
N PRO A 55 -3.99 13.09 -2.76
CA PRO A 55 -4.95 13.76 -1.90
C PRO A 55 -6.17 12.84 -1.70
N ARG A 56 -6.60 12.69 -0.44
CA ARG A 56 -7.71 11.79 -0.06
C ARG A 56 -8.89 12.05 -0.98
N THR A 57 -9.31 11.03 -1.71
CA THR A 57 -10.44 11.15 -2.61
C THR A 57 -11.72 11.11 -1.77
N VAL A 58 -12.74 11.91 -2.14
CA VAL A 58 -13.98 12.09 -1.37
C VAL A 58 -14.62 10.75 -0.93
N GLY A 59 -14.54 9.71 -1.75
CA GLY A 59 -15.07 8.38 -1.44
C GLY A 59 -14.36 7.59 -0.32
N GLU A 60 -13.13 7.97 0.08
CA GLU A 60 -12.48 7.40 1.28
C GLU A 60 -12.95 8.10 2.56
N VAL A 61 -13.22 9.41 2.48
CA VAL A 61 -13.73 10.23 3.59
C VAL A 61 -15.16 9.82 3.96
N GLU A 62 -16.00 9.51 2.97
CA GLU A 62 -17.39 9.09 3.22
C GLU A 62 -17.51 7.71 3.90
N ARG A 63 -16.59 6.78 3.60
CA ARG A 63 -16.54 5.48 4.29
C ARG A 63 -16.08 5.60 5.74
N GLN A 64 -15.22 6.57 6.03
CA GLN A 64 -14.79 6.87 7.40
C GLN A 64 -15.96 7.38 8.25
N ASN A 65 -16.70 8.38 7.78
CA ASN A 65 -17.81 8.96 8.54
C ASN A 65 -18.88 7.91 8.89
N ARG A 66 -19.15 6.98 7.97
CA ARG A 66 -20.16 5.93 8.19
C ARG A 66 -19.76 4.90 9.26
N LEU A 67 -18.46 4.63 9.43
CA LEU A 67 -17.95 3.68 10.42
C LEU A 67 -17.83 4.29 11.83
N GLU A 68 -17.65 5.61 11.93
CA GLU A 68 -17.59 6.32 13.21
C GLU A 68 -18.98 6.65 13.80
N GLU A 69 -20.03 6.61 12.97
CA GLU A 69 -21.43 6.84 13.35
C GLU A 69 -22.23 5.55 13.70
N SER A 70 -21.56 4.39 13.76
CA SER A 70 -22.16 3.07 14.07
C SER A 70 -21.66 2.51 15.41
#